data_AF-A0A936U1P5-F1
#
_entry.id   AF-A0A936U1P5-F1
#
_cell.length_a   1.000
_cell.length_b   1.000
_cell.length_c   1.000
_cell.angle_alpha   90.00
_cell.angle_beta   90.00
_cell.angle_gamma   90.00
#
_symmetry.space_group_name_H-M   'P 1'
#
loop_
_entity.id
_entity.type
_entity.pdbx_description
1 polymer ?
#
loop_
_entity_poly.entity_id
_entity_poly.type
_entity_poly.pdbx_seq_one_letter_code
_entity_poly.pdbx_strand_id
1 'polypeptide(L)'
;MAGYKETPRQKMIAMMYLVLTALLALNVSVEIIEAFVIVNKSIEGTNDNLKSKNDETYARFEQQHLLNQAKVGPFWEKAQEAKKHADELIAFIDQVKYEVISKSEGIPLEVAKTTPLRDIEAKDKYDVSTNYFIGNSQDGSKGKSRELKDNIIQFKRILLTFLMRKTVLQ
;
A
#
# COMPACT_ATOMS: atom_id res chain seq x y z
N MET A 1 6.47 4.80 -52.66
CA MET A 1 5.42 4.21 -51.81
C MET A 1 4.11 4.93 -52.14
N ALA A 2 3.25 4.29 -52.94
CA ALA A 2 2.01 4.89 -53.41
C ALA A 2 1.00 4.94 -52.25
N GLY A 3 0.87 6.11 -51.63
CA GLY A 3 -0.21 6.40 -50.70
C GLY A 3 -1.51 6.55 -51.47
N TYR A 4 -2.23 5.45 -51.67
CA TYR A 4 -3.63 5.54 -52.08
C TYR A 4 -4.38 6.34 -51.00
N LYS A 5 -4.94 7.50 -51.37
CA LYS A 5 -5.82 8.28 -50.49
C LYS A 5 -6.99 7.36 -50.11
N GLU A 6 -7.06 7.00 -48.82
CA GLU A 6 -8.18 6.23 -48.28
C GLU A 6 -9.50 6.87 -48.73
N THR A 7 -10.41 6.02 -49.22
CA THR A 7 -11.75 6.47 -49.62
C THR A 7 -12.47 7.04 -48.39
N PRO A 8 -13.39 8.02 -48.55
CA PRO A 8 -14.15 8.58 -47.43
C PRO A 8 -14.83 7.51 -46.56
N ARG A 9 -15.25 6.39 -47.18
CA ARG A 9 -15.79 5.22 -46.48
C ARG A 9 -14.75 4.50 -45.62
N GLN A 10 -13.54 4.27 -46.13
CA GLN A 10 -12.45 3.66 -45.36
C GLN A 10 -12.04 4.55 -44.18
N LYS A 11 -12.01 5.88 -44.36
CA LYS A 11 -11.77 6.82 -43.26
C LYS A 11 -12.83 6.73 -42.17
N MET A 12 -14.11 6.64 -42.54
CA MET A 12 -15.20 6.46 -41.58
C MET A 12 -15.08 5.14 -40.82
N ILE A 13 -14.73 4.06 -41.52
CA ILE A 13 -14.52 2.74 -40.91
C ILE A 13 -13.31 2.77 -39.98
N ALA A 14 -12.18 3.34 -40.41
CA ALA A 14 -10.97 3.46 -39.60
C ALA A 14 -11.20 4.31 -38.34
N MET A 15 -11.90 5.44 -38.47
CA MET A 15 -12.33 6.26 -37.33
C MET A 15 -13.23 5.48 -36.38
N MET A 16 -14.19 4.71 -36.91
CA MET A 16 -15.09 3.89 -36.08
C MET A 16 -14.33 2.81 -35.31
N TYR A 17 -13.35 2.14 -35.94
CA TYR A 17 -12.50 1.16 -35.25
C TYR A 17 -11.64 1.82 -34.18
N LEU A 18 -11.07 2.99 -34.42
CA LEU A 18 -10.30 3.73 -33.40
C LEU A 18 -11.18 4.17 -32.22
N VAL A 19 -12.39 4.66 -32.49
CA VAL A 19 -13.35 5.03 -31.45
C VAL A 19 -13.79 3.79 -30.67
N LEU A 20 -14.13 2.69 -31.34
CA LEU A 20 -14.52 1.44 -30.68
C LEU A 20 -13.37 0.87 -29.84
N THR A 21 -12.15 0.88 -30.36
CA THR A 21 -10.96 0.39 -29.64
C THR A 21 -10.65 1.27 -28.43
N ALA A 22 -10.82 2.59 -28.55
CA ALA A 22 -10.68 3.52 -27.42
C ALA A 22 -11.78 3.29 -26.36
N LEU A 23 -13.03 3.05 -26.78
CA LEU A 23 -14.14 2.73 -25.86
C LEU A 23 -13.92 1.40 -25.15
N LEU A 24 -13.40 0.38 -25.84
CA LEU A 24 -13.03 -0.90 -25.23
C LEU A 24 -11.87 -0.74 -24.25
N ALA A 25 -10.83 0.01 -24.62
CA ALA A 25 -9.70 0.30 -23.73
C ALA A 25 -10.10 1.07 -22.47
N LEU A 26 -11.07 1.99 -22.59
CA LEU A 26 -11.62 2.72 -21.44
C LEU A 26 -12.33 1.77 -20.46
N ASN A 27 -13.09 0.79 -20.97
CA ASN A 27 -13.81 -0.17 -20.11
C ASN A 27 -12.91 -1.29 -19.55
N VAL A 28 -11.89 -1.77 -20.28
CA VAL A 28 -10.95 -2.80 -19.80
C VAL A 28 -10.18 -2.33 -18.56
N SER A 29 -9.96 -1.01 -18.43
CA SER A 29 -9.29 -0.45 -17.25
C SER A 29 -10.05 -0.72 -15.94
N VAL A 30 -11.38 -0.73 -15.99
CA VAL A 30 -12.25 -0.95 -14.81
C VAL A 30 -12.24 -2.41 -14.38
N GLU A 31 -12.28 -3.35 -15.33
CA GLU A 31 -12.22 -4.80 -15.04
C GLU A 31 -10.90 -5.20 -14.36
N ILE A 32 -9.79 -4.61 -14.79
CA ILE A 32 -8.48 -4.81 -14.17
C ILE A 32 -8.47 -4.28 -12.73
N ILE A 33 -9.10 -3.13 -12.48
CA ILE A 33 -9.21 -2.54 -11.14
C ILE A 33 -10.05 -3.43 -10.20
N GLU A 34 -11.13 -4.04 -10.70
CA GLU A 34 -11.91 -5.01 -9.92
C GLU A 34 -11.09 -6.23 -9.50
N ALA A 35 -10.22 -6.74 -10.38
CA ALA A 35 -9.31 -7.83 -10.03
C ALA A 35 -8.34 -7.42 -8.89
N PHE A 36 -7.87 -6.17 -8.87
CA PHE A 36 -7.05 -5.67 -7.77
C PHE A 36 -7.80 -5.63 -6.42
N VAL A 37 -9.11 -5.37 -6.41
CA VAL A 37 -9.94 -5.43 -5.18
C VAL A 37 -9.97 -6.87 -4.62
N ILE A 38 -10.08 -7.87 -5.50
CA ILE A 38 -10.06 -9.29 -5.11
C ILE A 38 -8.69 -9.66 -4.54
N VAL A 39 -7.61 -9.22 -5.19
CA VAL A 39 -6.24 -9.44 -4.72
C VAL A 39 -6.04 -8.78 -3.35
N ASN A 40 -6.50 -7.55 -3.14
CA ASN A 40 -6.43 -6.86 -1.86
C ASN A 40 -7.10 -7.67 -0.74
N LYS A 41 -8.32 -8.18 -0.98
CA LYS A 41 -9.04 -9.01 0.01
C LYS A 41 -8.25 -10.27 0.39
N SER A 42 -7.57 -10.89 -0.57
CA SER A 42 -6.70 -12.05 -0.32
C SER A 42 -5.49 -11.67 0.55
N ILE A 43 -4.88 -10.52 0.28
CA ILE A 43 -3.77 -9.98 1.07
C ILE A 43 -4.21 -9.63 2.48
N GLU A 44 -5.38 -9.00 2.66
CA GLU A 44 -5.95 -8.71 3.99
C GLU A 44 -6.15 -9.99 4.81
N GLY A 45 -6.74 -11.03 4.22
CA GLY A 45 -6.87 -12.33 4.90
C GLY A 45 -5.52 -12.97 5.23
N THR A 46 -4.50 -12.77 4.39
CA THR A 46 -3.13 -13.22 4.69
C THR A 46 -2.53 -12.44 5.86
N ASN A 47 -2.74 -11.12 5.90
CA ASN A 47 -2.27 -10.25 6.98
C ASN A 47 -2.92 -10.63 8.32
N ASP A 48 -4.21 -10.92 8.36
CA ASP A 48 -4.92 -11.35 9.57
C ASP A 48 -4.37 -12.69 10.11
N ASN A 49 -4.07 -13.63 9.20
CA ASN A 49 -3.43 -14.89 9.55
C ASN A 49 -2.02 -14.70 10.11
N LEU A 50 -1.21 -13.82 9.49
CA LEU A 50 0.13 -13.50 9.97
C LEU A 50 0.10 -12.77 11.31
N LYS A 51 -0.84 -11.85 11.50
CA LYS A 51 -1.06 -11.15 12.77
C LYS A 51 -1.38 -12.16 13.89
N SER A 52 -2.30 -13.08 13.64
CA SER A 52 -2.68 -14.12 14.61
C SER A 52 -1.48 -15.00 15.01
N LYS A 53 -0.67 -15.42 14.03
CA LYS A 53 0.57 -16.18 14.29
C LYS A 53 1.62 -15.38 15.05
N ASN A 54 1.75 -14.09 14.75
CA ASN A 54 2.65 -13.21 15.48
C ASN A 54 2.19 -13.07 16.94
N ASP A 55 0.90 -12.82 17.18
CA ASP A 55 0.37 -12.71 18.54
C ASP A 55 0.56 -13.99 19.35
N GLU A 56 0.37 -15.18 18.74
CA GLU A 56 0.70 -16.45 19.39
C GLU A 56 2.20 -16.56 19.73
N THR A 57 3.07 -16.12 18.81
CA THR A 57 4.52 -16.13 19.03
C THR A 57 4.92 -15.21 20.18
N TYR A 58 4.34 -14.00 20.26
CA TYR A 58 4.57 -13.07 21.37
C TYR A 58 4.05 -13.63 22.69
N ALA A 59 2.89 -14.29 22.71
CA ALA A 59 2.35 -14.92 23.91
C ALA A 59 3.27 -16.05 24.42
N ARG A 60 3.77 -16.90 23.53
CA ARG A 60 4.76 -17.93 23.89
C ARG A 60 6.06 -17.31 24.40
N PHE A 61 6.48 -16.19 23.83
CA PHE A 61 7.70 -15.52 24.24
C PHE A 61 7.55 -14.85 25.62
N GLU A 62 6.39 -14.28 25.91
CA GLU A 62 6.03 -13.78 27.24
C GLU A 62 6.09 -14.90 28.30
N GLN A 63 5.55 -16.08 28.00
CA GLN A 63 5.66 -17.23 28.92
C GLN A 63 7.12 -17.60 29.21
N GLN A 64 7.99 -17.60 28.19
CA GLN A 64 9.41 -17.85 28.39
C GLN A 64 10.10 -16.75 29.21
N HIS A 65 9.68 -15.50 29.02
CA HIS A 65 10.15 -14.37 29.82
C HIS A 65 9.79 -14.54 31.30
N LEU A 66 8.56 -14.95 31.61
CA LEU A 66 8.11 -15.23 32.97
C LEU A 66 8.87 -16.38 33.62
N LEU A 67 9.27 -17.40 32.85
CA LEU A 67 10.03 -18.55 33.34
C LEU A 67 11.53 -18.25 33.56
N ASN A 68 12.12 -17.38 32.74
CA ASN A 68 13.55 -17.06 32.83
C ASN A 68 13.86 -15.61 32.43
N GLN A 69 13.48 -14.69 33.31
CA GLN A 69 13.63 -13.26 33.08
C GLN A 69 15.10 -12.84 32.88
N ALA A 70 16.05 -13.45 33.59
CA ALA A 70 17.47 -13.09 33.51
C ALA A 70 18.07 -13.33 32.12
N LYS A 71 17.66 -14.41 31.43
CA LYS A 71 18.16 -14.74 30.09
C LYS A 71 17.31 -14.14 28.98
N VAL A 72 16.00 -14.07 29.18
CA VAL A 72 15.02 -13.75 28.14
C VAL A 72 14.63 -12.26 28.14
N GLY A 73 14.67 -11.60 29.30
CA GLY A 73 14.37 -10.16 29.48
C GLY A 73 14.92 -9.24 28.39
N PRO A 74 16.24 -9.21 28.12
CA PRO A 74 16.80 -8.29 27.13
C PRO A 74 16.35 -8.58 25.68
N PHE A 75 15.90 -9.79 25.37
CA PHE A 75 15.36 -10.13 24.06
C PHE A 75 13.86 -9.83 23.98
N TRP A 76 13.13 -10.03 25.07
CA TRP A 76 11.73 -9.68 25.21
C TRP A 76 11.51 -8.18 25.04
N GLU A 77 12.31 -7.36 25.74
CA GLU A 77 12.23 -5.89 25.63
C GLU A 77 12.45 -5.41 24.20
N LYS A 78 13.47 -5.95 23.51
CA LYS A 78 13.73 -5.63 22.09
C LYS A 78 12.60 -6.06 21.16
N ALA A 79 11.98 -7.21 21.43
CA ALA A 79 10.85 -7.67 20.63
C ALA A 79 9.62 -6.77 20.84
N GLN A 80 9.36 -6.33 22.08
CA GLN A 80 8.28 -5.39 22.37
C GLN A 80 8.51 -4.03 21.71
N GLU A 81 9.75 -3.54 21.70
CA GLU A 81 10.12 -2.31 21.00
C GLU A 81 9.94 -2.46 19.47
N ALA A 82 10.36 -3.60 18.91
CA ALA A 82 10.15 -3.91 17.50
C ALA A 82 8.66 -4.00 17.14
N LYS A 83 7.83 -4.61 17.99
CA LYS A 83 6.37 -4.68 17.83
C LYS A 83 5.77 -3.28 17.80
N LYS A 84 6.12 -2.45 18.78
CA LYS A 84 5.63 -1.07 18.88
C LYS A 84 5.92 -0.27 17.60
N HIS A 85 7.16 -0.31 17.11
CA HIS A 85 7.52 0.41 15.89
C HIS A 85 6.85 -0.16 14.63
N ALA A 86 6.58 -1.47 14.59
CA ALA A 86 5.82 -2.09 13.51
C ALA A 86 4.36 -1.61 13.54
N ASP A 87 3.73 -1.59 14.71
CA ASP A 87 2.36 -1.12 14.90
C ASP A 87 2.22 0.36 14.54
N GLU A 88 3.19 1.20 14.91
CA GLU A 88 3.26 2.62 14.51
C GLU A 88 3.33 2.79 12.97
N LEU A 89 4.16 1.98 12.30
CA LEU A 89 4.28 2.02 10.84
C LEU A 89 3.00 1.54 10.16
N ILE A 90 2.38 0.47 10.65
CA ILE A 90 1.11 -0.06 10.14
C ILE A 90 0.02 1.01 10.29
N ALA A 91 -0.11 1.63 11.46
CA ALA A 91 -1.08 2.69 11.70
C ALA A 91 -0.88 3.88 10.76
N PHE A 92 0.38 4.25 10.49
CA PHE A 92 0.68 5.29 9.51
C PHE A 92 0.27 4.89 8.08
N ILE A 93 0.53 3.65 7.66
CA ILE A 93 0.11 3.13 6.35
C ILE A 93 -1.43 3.14 6.25
N ASP A 94 -2.13 2.72 7.29
CA ASP A 94 -3.59 2.73 7.34
C ASP A 94 -4.15 4.15 7.22
N GLN A 95 -3.59 5.09 7.99
CA GLN A 95 -3.95 6.50 7.90
C GLN A 95 -3.75 7.05 6.48
N VAL A 96 -2.62 6.72 5.84
CA VAL A 96 -2.33 7.12 4.46
C VAL A 96 -3.36 6.55 3.48
N LYS A 97 -3.76 5.29 3.63
CA LYS A 97 -4.84 4.69 2.80
C LYS A 97 -6.14 5.47 2.96
N TYR A 98 -6.56 5.72 4.19
CA TYR A 98 -7.83 6.41 4.46
C TYR A 98 -7.84 7.85 3.97
N GLU A 99 -6.72 8.56 4.08
CA GLU A 99 -6.59 9.92 3.54
C GLU A 99 -6.71 9.95 2.02
N VAL A 100 -6.14 8.97 1.32
CA VAL A 100 -6.29 8.84 -0.15
C VAL A 100 -7.75 8.57 -0.51
N ILE A 101 -8.40 7.62 0.16
CA ILE A 101 -9.81 7.29 -0.09
C ILE A 101 -10.70 8.52 0.17
N SER A 102 -10.50 9.19 1.31
CA SER A 102 -11.23 10.40 1.68
C SER A 102 -11.09 11.50 0.62
N LYS A 103 -9.87 11.75 0.13
CA LYS A 103 -9.62 12.76 -0.90
C LYS A 103 -10.17 12.37 -2.27
N SER A 104 -10.07 11.11 -2.66
CA SER A 104 -10.55 10.62 -3.96
C SER A 104 -12.08 10.60 -4.06
N GLU A 105 -12.76 10.22 -2.99
CA GLU A 105 -14.24 10.17 -2.92
C GLU A 105 -14.86 11.49 -2.48
N GLY A 106 -14.08 12.40 -1.87
CA GLY A 106 -14.61 13.63 -1.28
C GLY A 106 -15.44 13.40 -0.01
N ILE A 107 -15.22 12.29 0.69
CA ILE A 107 -15.93 11.90 1.92
C ILE A 107 -15.10 12.21 3.17
N PRO A 108 -15.73 12.39 4.35
CA PRO A 108 -15.00 12.52 5.61
C PRO A 108 -14.13 11.30 5.91
N LEU A 109 -13.00 11.50 6.59
CA LEU A 109 -12.04 10.45 6.94
C LEU A 109 -12.70 9.30 7.73
N GLU A 110 -13.63 9.60 8.63
CA GLU A 110 -14.33 8.59 9.42
C GLU A 110 -15.19 7.66 8.56
N VAL A 111 -15.77 8.18 7.48
CA VAL A 111 -16.51 7.37 6.51
C VAL A 111 -15.52 6.52 5.70
N ALA A 112 -14.44 7.13 5.22
CA ALA A 112 -13.40 6.46 4.43
C ALA A 112 -12.76 5.26 5.14
N LYS A 113 -12.65 5.28 6.47
CA LYS A 113 -12.16 4.15 7.28
C LYS A 113 -13.05 2.92 7.20
N THR A 114 -14.36 3.13 7.01
CA THR A 114 -15.38 2.08 7.01
C THR A 114 -15.83 1.67 5.62
N THR A 115 -15.48 2.45 4.59
CA THR A 115 -15.83 2.17 3.20
C THR A 115 -15.03 0.98 2.67
N PRO A 116 -15.70 -0.12 2.24
CA PRO A 116 -15.03 -1.22 1.59
C PRO A 116 -14.34 -0.77 0.31
N LEU A 117 -13.15 -1.33 0.02
CA LEU A 117 -12.42 -0.99 -1.19
C LEU A 117 -13.26 -1.28 -2.45
N ARG A 118 -14.23 -2.19 -2.42
CA ARG A 118 -15.14 -2.47 -3.55
C ARG A 118 -16.10 -1.31 -3.86
N ASP A 119 -16.44 -0.49 -2.88
CA ASP A 119 -17.52 0.51 -3.01
C ASP A 119 -17.03 1.91 -3.39
N ILE A 120 -15.70 2.11 -3.45
CA ILE A 120 -15.05 3.34 -3.93
C ILE A 120 -15.35 3.60 -5.42
N GLU A 121 -16.06 4.64 -5.79
CA GLU A 121 -16.38 4.89 -7.20
C GLU A 121 -15.16 5.46 -7.96
N ALA A 122 -14.28 6.20 -7.29
CA ALA A 122 -13.13 6.89 -7.87
C ALA A 122 -11.87 6.02 -7.99
N LYS A 123 -11.98 4.68 -8.01
CA LYS A 123 -10.81 3.77 -8.06
C LYS A 123 -9.98 3.89 -9.34
N ASP A 124 -10.61 4.32 -10.42
CA ASP A 124 -10.00 4.58 -11.73
C ASP A 124 -9.36 5.97 -11.84
N LYS A 125 -9.66 6.88 -10.91
CA LYS A 125 -9.13 8.25 -10.89
C LYS A 125 -7.74 8.29 -10.24
N TYR A 126 -6.71 8.30 -11.08
CA TYR A 126 -5.31 8.35 -10.64
C TYR A 126 -4.82 9.75 -10.26
N ASP A 127 -5.51 10.82 -10.68
CA ASP A 127 -5.04 12.20 -10.48
C ASP A 127 -4.93 12.57 -9.00
N VAL A 128 -5.94 12.19 -8.20
CA VAL A 128 -5.99 12.54 -6.77
C VAL A 128 -4.93 11.79 -5.99
N SER A 129 -4.77 10.49 -6.24
CA SER A 129 -3.73 9.68 -5.60
C SER A 129 -2.33 10.15 -5.99
N THR A 130 -2.11 10.46 -7.28
CA THR A 130 -0.83 11.01 -7.77
C THR A 130 -0.50 12.33 -7.08
N ASN A 131 -1.44 13.28 -7.05
CA ASN A 131 -1.24 14.57 -6.39
C ASN A 131 -1.00 14.44 -4.88
N TYR A 132 -1.67 13.49 -4.23
CA TYR A 132 -1.47 13.23 -2.81
C TYR A 132 -0.07 12.67 -2.50
N PHE A 133 0.41 11.71 -3.30
CA PHE A 133 1.69 11.05 -3.04
C PHE A 133 2.89 11.85 -3.54
N ILE A 134 2.78 12.50 -4.70
CA ILE A 134 3.90 13.18 -5.37
C ILE A 134 3.87 14.69 -5.09
N GLY A 135 2.68 15.29 -5.01
CA GLY A 135 2.51 16.73 -4.86
C GLY A 135 3.11 17.52 -6.03
N ASN A 136 3.50 18.76 -5.76
CA ASN A 136 4.04 19.68 -6.77
C ASN A 136 5.54 19.47 -7.06
N SER A 137 6.06 18.25 -6.91
CA SER A 137 7.47 17.95 -7.13
C SER A 137 7.65 16.65 -7.91
N GLN A 138 8.44 16.68 -8.99
CA GLN A 138 8.67 15.50 -9.83
C GLN A 138 9.38 14.34 -9.10
N ASP A 139 10.08 14.64 -8.00
CA ASP A 139 10.77 13.66 -7.16
C ASP A 139 9.93 13.14 -5.97
N GLY A 140 8.68 13.61 -5.83
CA GLY A 140 7.79 13.25 -4.72
C GLY A 140 8.18 13.84 -3.36
N SER A 141 9.22 14.69 -3.30
CA SER A 141 9.73 15.24 -2.03
C SER A 141 8.73 16.10 -1.26
N LYS A 142 7.70 16.63 -1.95
CA LYS A 142 6.66 17.48 -1.37
C LYS A 142 5.35 16.74 -1.09
N GLY A 143 5.26 15.46 -1.43
CA GLY A 143 4.05 14.65 -1.23
C GLY A 143 4.21 13.63 -0.11
N LYS A 144 3.11 12.94 0.20
CA LYS A 144 3.08 11.94 1.29
C LYS A 144 4.02 10.76 1.05
N SER A 145 4.43 10.52 -0.20
CA SER A 145 5.37 9.44 -0.54
C SER A 145 6.71 9.59 0.16
N ARG A 146 7.18 10.82 0.39
CA ARG A 146 8.44 11.06 1.09
C ARG A 146 8.35 10.67 2.57
N GLU A 147 7.29 11.08 3.25
CA GLU A 147 7.04 10.70 4.65
C GLU A 147 6.93 9.18 4.79
N LEU A 148 6.18 8.53 3.89
CA LEU A 148 6.06 7.07 3.88
C LEU A 148 7.41 6.39 3.70
N LYS A 149 8.20 6.84 2.73
CA LYS A 149 9.55 6.32 2.49
C LYS A 149 10.46 6.50 3.70
N ASP A 150 10.45 7.68 4.31
CA ASP A 150 11.29 8.00 5.46
C ASP A 150 10.88 7.13 6.67
N ASN A 151 9.58 6.93 6.93
CA ASN A 151 9.09 6.04 7.98
C ASN A 151 9.52 4.58 7.76
N ILE A 152 9.44 4.07 6.53
CA ILE A 152 9.92 2.72 6.18
C ILE A 152 11.43 2.60 6.40
N ILE A 153 12.21 3.61 6.00
CA ILE A 153 13.66 3.62 6.19
C ILE A 153 14.01 3.66 7.69
N GLN A 154 13.29 4.46 8.48
CA GLN A 154 13.50 4.52 9.92
C GLN A 154 13.18 3.18 10.59
N PHE A 155 12.05 2.58 10.26
CA PHE A 155 11.70 1.24 10.76
C PHE A 155 12.77 0.21 10.40
N LYS A 156 13.25 0.20 9.15
CA LYS A 156 14.35 -0.67 8.72
C LYS A 156 15.63 -0.44 9.55
N ARG A 157 16.01 0.81 9.81
CA ARG A 157 17.20 1.15 10.62
C ARG A 157 17.06 0.64 12.05
N ILE A 158 15.90 0.83 12.66
CA ILE A 158 15.60 0.36 14.02
C ILE A 158 15.75 -1.16 14.09
N LEU A 159 15.14 -1.91 13.17
CA LEU A 159 15.25 -3.36 13.12
C LEU A 159 16.70 -3.83 12.92
N LEU A 160 17.48 -3.14 12.07
CA LEU A 160 18.89 -3.44 11.88
C LEU A 160 19.71 -3.23 13.16
N THR A 161 19.38 -2.22 13.98
CA THR A 161 20.02 -2.03 15.28
C THR A 161 19.75 -3.20 16.24
N PHE A 162 18.56 -3.80 16.17
CA PHE A 162 18.24 -4.98 16.99
C PHE A 162 18.95 -6.25 16.53
N LEU A 163 19.19 -6.39 15.21
CA LEU A 163 19.82 -7.56 14.60
C LEU A 163 21.36 -7.51 14.57
N MET A 164 21.95 -6.31 14.44
CA MET A 164 23.40 -6.13 14.45
C MET A 164 23.93 -6.27 15.87
N ARG A 165 24.19 -7.52 16.25
CA ARG A 165 25.14 -7.86 17.31
C ARG A 165 26.44 -7.11 17.00
N LYS A 166 27.01 -6.39 17.98
CA LYS A 166 28.39 -5.90 17.91
C LYS A 166 29.29 -7.05 17.43
N THR A 167 29.62 -7.09 16.15
CA THR A 167 30.80 -7.80 15.64
C THR A 167 32.00 -6.93 15.98
N VAL A 168 32.24 -6.74 17.28
CA VAL A 168 33.54 -6.26 17.76
C VAL A 168 34.34 -7.53 17.96
N LEU A 169 35.10 -7.87 16.93
CA LEU A 169 36.23 -8.78 17.00
C LEU A 169 37.10 -8.36 18.18
N GLN A 170 37.23 -9.24 19.18
CA GLN A 170 38.43 -9.35 20.00
C GLN A 170 39.32 -10.41 19.38
#